data_AF-A0A179FTG2-F1
#
_entry.id   AF-A0A179FTG2-F1
#
_cell.length_a   1.000
_cell.length_b   1.000
_cell.length_c   1.000
_cell.angle_alpha   90.00
_cell.angle_beta   90.00
_cell.angle_gamma   90.00
#
_symmetry.space_group_name_H-M   'P 1'
#
loop_
_entity.id
_entity.type
_entity.pdbx_description
1 polymer ?
#
loop_
_entity_poly.entity_id
_entity_poly.type
_entity_poly.pdbx_seq_one_letter_code
_entity_poly.pdbx_strand_id
1 'polypeptide(L)'
;MEAMARPNALEQFFVASGSFSLGHHVPVLDKLVISQLGLLAQRRLARGVRLNHSEALIANNLHELIRDGNHSVADLMALGATMLGRRHVLPAVCSTLREIQVEGTFPMGTYLVTVHNPISTDDGDLRRALYGSFLPIPDNEAFQLPPDSEYVLHKQPGAVVAVKGRVVLNQDRKRIRLRVTSKGDRPIQVGSHYHFIEVNPQLEFDRERSYGYRLDIAAGTSVRFEPGDTKTVTLVEIGGNRVIKGGNNLASGLMEYSRVKDIVANLQAAGFAHFPEANPRGDSVHIDMFQMDRAAYATMFGPTTGDLVRLGNTDLWIQVERDMTSYGDECKFGGGKTLREGMGQATGKSDEDTLDVVVTNALIVDWTGIYKADIGIKDGMIVGIGKAGSPDVMEGVTPNMIVGSCTDVVAGEGKIVTAGGIDTHIHYICPQQANEALASGITTFLGGGTGPRFVFWFLLRWFCAFP
;
A
#
# COMPACT_ATOMS: atom_id res chain seq x y z
N MET A 1 19.10 52.55 -23.04
CA MET A 1 18.08 51.57 -22.64
C MET A 1 18.73 50.63 -21.67
N GLU A 2 18.06 50.46 -20.53
CA GLU A 2 18.56 49.99 -19.23
C GLU A 2 19.33 48.67 -19.26
N ALA A 3 20.50 48.67 -18.63
CA ALA A 3 21.02 47.51 -17.91
C ALA A 3 20.85 47.81 -16.43
N MET A 4 19.76 47.33 -15.83
CA MET A 4 19.51 47.47 -14.40
C MET A 4 20.43 46.52 -13.62
N ALA A 5 21.16 47.14 -12.69
CA ALA A 5 22.04 46.54 -11.73
C ALA A 5 21.28 45.66 -10.71
N ARG A 6 21.99 44.63 -10.22
CA ARG A 6 21.61 43.87 -9.03
C ARG A 6 21.66 44.79 -7.78
N PRO A 7 20.73 44.66 -6.82
CA PRO A 7 20.98 44.96 -5.42
C PRO A 7 21.09 43.63 -4.63
N ASN A 8 22.23 43.37 -4.02
CA ASN A 8 22.63 43.73 -2.65
C ASN A 8 22.30 42.61 -1.64
N ALA A 9 23.37 41.99 -1.17
CA ALA A 9 23.45 41.37 0.13
C ALA A 9 23.38 42.46 1.23
N LEU A 10 22.98 42.02 2.43
CA LEU A 10 22.92 42.75 3.70
C LEU A 10 21.74 43.73 3.84
N GLU A 11 20.74 43.31 4.62
CA GLU A 11 20.47 43.95 5.91
C GLU A 11 19.58 43.04 6.77
N GLN A 12 20.23 42.27 7.65
CA GLN A 12 19.64 41.91 8.94
C GLN A 12 19.48 43.20 9.74
N PHE A 13 18.26 43.73 9.81
CA PHE A 13 17.87 44.65 10.87
C PHE A 13 16.59 44.15 11.54
N PHE A 14 16.79 43.59 12.73
CA PHE A 14 15.74 43.45 13.74
C PHE A 14 15.29 44.86 14.13
N VAL A 15 14.07 45.23 13.73
CA VAL A 15 13.33 46.31 14.38
C VAL A 15 12.03 45.70 14.86
N ALA A 16 11.92 45.60 16.18
CA ALA A 16 10.70 45.26 16.89
C ALA A 16 9.67 46.38 16.64
N SER A 17 8.79 46.20 15.66
CA SER A 17 7.54 46.93 15.53
C SER A 17 6.40 45.90 15.53
N GLY A 18 5.58 45.97 16.57
CA GLY A 18 4.50 45.02 16.86
C GLY A 18 3.41 45.02 15.80
N SER A 19 3.61 44.21 14.77
CA SER A 19 2.56 43.70 13.90
C SER A 19 2.50 42.18 14.09
N PHE A 20 1.51 41.72 14.86
CA PHE A 20 1.28 40.30 15.10
C PHE A 20 0.61 39.71 13.84
N SER A 21 1.40 39.47 12.80
CA SER A 21 0.98 38.56 11.74
C SER A 21 1.06 37.15 12.31
N LEU A 22 -0.09 36.51 12.57
CA LEU A 22 -0.05 35.05 12.70
C LEU A 22 0.40 34.52 11.34
N GLY A 23 1.70 34.22 11.23
CA GLY A 23 2.28 33.48 10.12
C GLY A 23 1.74 32.06 10.14
N HIS A 24 0.44 31.91 9.85
CA HIS A 24 -0.22 30.62 9.73
C HIS A 24 0.35 29.94 8.49
N HIS A 25 1.41 29.16 8.69
CA HIS A 25 1.80 28.16 7.72
C HIS A 25 0.62 27.19 7.54
N VAL A 26 0.34 26.76 6.31
CA VAL A 26 -0.75 25.84 5.95
C VAL A 26 -0.91 24.66 6.95
N PRO A 27 0.17 24.02 7.45
CA PRO A 27 0.05 22.94 8.44
C PRO A 27 -0.61 23.33 9.78
N VAL A 28 -0.60 24.61 10.15
CA VAL A 28 -1.22 25.11 11.39
C VAL A 28 -2.74 25.18 11.24
N LEU A 29 -3.24 25.55 10.06
CA LEU A 29 -4.68 25.61 9.78
C LEU A 29 -5.30 24.21 9.77
N ASP A 30 -4.62 23.22 9.21
CA ASP A 30 -5.09 21.83 9.20
C ASP A 30 -5.19 21.26 10.62
N LYS A 31 -4.20 21.54 11.48
CA LYS A 31 -4.24 21.14 12.89
C LYS A 31 -5.37 21.81 13.67
N LEU A 32 -5.72 23.06 13.33
CA LEU A 32 -6.85 23.75 13.91
C LEU A 32 -8.18 23.07 13.52
N VAL A 33 -8.34 22.64 12.26
CA VAL A 33 -9.53 21.89 11.81
C VAL A 33 -9.65 20.56 12.57
N ILE A 34 -8.54 19.81 12.71
CA ILE A 34 -8.50 18.58 13.50
C ILE A 34 -8.91 18.85 14.95
N SER A 35 -8.42 19.93 15.55
CA SER A 35 -8.78 20.31 16.92
C SER A 35 -10.28 20.61 17.07
N GLN A 36 -10.87 21.35 16.14
CA GLN A 36 -12.32 21.63 16.16
C GLN A 36 -13.17 20.35 16.04
N LEU A 37 -12.76 19.42 15.17
CA LEU A 37 -13.42 18.12 15.04
C LEU A 37 -13.26 17.28 16.31
N GLY A 38 -12.08 17.30 16.93
CA GLY A 38 -11.81 16.64 18.20
C GLY A 38 -12.67 17.18 19.35
N LEU A 39 -12.76 18.51 19.48
CA LEU A 39 -13.63 19.17 20.47
C LEU A 39 -15.11 18.83 20.25
N LEU A 40 -15.56 18.78 18.99
CA LEU A 40 -16.93 18.33 18.66
C LEU A 40 -17.16 16.87 19.11
N ALA A 41 -16.19 15.99 18.87
CA ALA A 41 -16.24 14.60 19.31
C ALA A 41 -16.24 14.48 20.84
N GLN A 42 -15.44 15.28 21.55
CA GLN A 42 -15.45 15.34 23.02
C GLN A 42 -16.82 15.78 23.57
N ARG A 43 -17.46 16.80 22.96
CA ARG A 43 -18.83 17.23 23.33
C ARG A 43 -19.89 16.17 23.07
N ARG A 44 -19.70 15.30 22.07
CA ARG A 44 -20.58 14.15 21.80
C ARG A 44 -20.36 13.06 22.85
N LEU A 45 -19.10 12.73 23.11
CA LEU A 45 -18.71 11.75 24.13
C LEU A 45 -19.23 12.17 25.52
N ALA A 46 -19.03 13.42 25.93
CA ALA A 46 -19.45 13.92 27.23
C ALA A 46 -20.96 13.83 27.50
N ARG A 47 -21.80 13.69 26.46
CA ARG A 47 -23.25 13.49 26.58
C ARG A 47 -23.72 12.06 26.29
N GLY A 48 -22.81 11.08 26.28
CA GLY A 48 -23.17 9.66 26.12
C GLY A 48 -23.25 9.15 24.67
N VAL A 49 -22.77 9.90 23.67
CA VAL A 49 -22.84 9.46 22.26
C VAL A 49 -21.65 8.56 21.92
N ARG A 50 -21.92 7.36 21.39
CA ARG A 50 -20.89 6.50 20.80
C ARG A 50 -20.34 7.12 19.52
N LEU A 51 -19.01 7.21 19.43
CA LEU A 51 -18.34 7.88 18.32
C LEU A 51 -18.21 6.97 17.09
N ASN A 52 -18.38 7.55 15.90
CA ASN A 52 -18.11 6.94 14.60
C ASN A 52 -16.78 7.39 13.99
N HIS A 53 -16.37 8.63 14.28
CA HIS A 53 -15.08 9.24 13.91
C HIS A 53 -14.27 9.50 15.18
N SER A 54 -13.72 8.45 15.78
CA SER A 54 -12.93 8.56 17.01
C SER A 54 -11.52 9.10 16.77
N GLU A 55 -11.02 9.01 15.54
CA GLU A 55 -9.67 9.47 15.17
C GLU A 55 -9.42 10.95 15.50
N ALA A 56 -10.41 11.80 15.25
CA ALA A 56 -10.29 13.24 15.47
C ALA A 56 -10.14 13.59 16.97
N LEU A 57 -10.83 12.84 17.86
CA LEU A 57 -10.72 13.04 19.31
C LEU A 57 -9.32 12.68 19.80
N ILE A 58 -8.86 11.48 19.43
CA ILE A 58 -7.54 10.99 19.86
C ILE A 58 -6.46 11.91 19.31
N ALA A 59 -6.54 12.31 18.04
CA ALA A 59 -5.56 13.20 17.44
C ALA A 59 -5.51 14.58 18.10
N ASN A 60 -6.66 15.18 18.42
CA ASN A 60 -6.72 16.42 19.17
C ASN A 60 -6.05 16.30 20.54
N ASN A 61 -6.37 15.25 21.30
CA ASN A 61 -5.79 15.08 22.64
C ASN A 61 -4.29 14.82 22.59
N LEU A 62 -3.82 14.07 21.58
CA LEU A 62 -2.39 13.89 21.36
C LEU A 62 -1.71 15.24 21.07
N HIS A 63 -2.30 16.10 20.24
CA HIS A 63 -1.75 17.45 20.02
C HIS A 63 -1.64 18.27 21.31
N GLU A 64 -2.67 18.24 22.18
CA GLU A 64 -2.63 18.95 23.47
C GLU A 64 -1.55 18.38 24.39
N LEU A 65 -1.44 17.05 24.49
CA LEU A 65 -0.42 16.40 25.30
C LEU A 65 1.00 16.64 24.76
N ILE A 66 1.17 16.73 23.44
CA ILE A 66 2.43 17.14 22.80
C ILE A 66 2.75 18.59 23.16
N ARG A 67 1.74 19.46 23.14
CA ARG A 67 1.88 20.89 23.46
C ARG A 67 2.31 21.11 24.92
N ASP A 68 1.85 20.28 25.85
CA ASP A 68 2.26 20.36 27.25
C ASP A 68 3.73 20.00 27.47
N GLY A 69 4.33 19.22 26.57
CA GLY A 69 5.77 18.90 26.59
C GLY A 69 6.21 17.93 27.69
N ASN A 70 5.27 17.27 28.37
CA ASN A 70 5.53 16.37 29.51
C ASN A 70 5.62 14.89 29.13
N HIS A 71 5.42 14.55 27.86
CA HIS A 71 5.36 13.16 27.38
C HIS A 71 6.31 12.93 26.22
N SER A 72 6.95 11.76 26.21
CA SER A 72 7.71 11.28 25.06
C SER A 72 6.76 10.75 23.96
N VAL A 73 7.30 10.54 22.76
CA VAL A 73 6.56 9.87 21.67
C VAL A 73 6.04 8.50 22.13
N ALA A 74 6.87 7.71 22.82
CA ALA A 74 6.48 6.38 23.29
C ALA A 74 5.33 6.42 24.31
N ASP A 75 5.35 7.40 25.23
CA ASP A 75 4.26 7.59 26.19
C ASP A 75 2.94 7.90 25.46
N LEU A 76 2.97 8.78 24.48
CA LEU A 76 1.80 9.18 23.71
C LEU A 76 1.23 8.05 22.85
N MET A 77 2.08 7.17 22.31
CA MET A 77 1.65 5.95 21.63
C MET A 77 0.81 5.06 22.57
N ALA A 78 1.29 4.86 23.80
CA ALA A 78 0.59 4.06 24.80
C ALA A 78 -0.69 4.76 25.31
N LEU A 79 -0.62 6.05 25.60
CA LEU A 79 -1.75 6.84 26.09
C LEU A 79 -2.90 6.87 25.08
N GLY A 80 -2.59 7.11 23.79
CA GLY A 80 -3.58 7.15 22.73
C GLY A 80 -4.40 5.87 22.61
N ALA A 81 -3.78 4.70 22.85
CA ALA A 81 -4.45 3.40 22.81
C ALA A 81 -5.42 3.14 23.97
N THR A 82 -5.41 4.01 24.99
CA THR A 82 -6.25 3.87 26.20
C THR A 82 -7.30 4.96 26.33
N MET A 83 -7.34 5.97 25.46
CA MET A 83 -8.30 7.07 25.60
C MET A 83 -9.74 6.62 25.43
N LEU A 84 -10.02 5.78 24.42
CA LEU A 84 -11.36 5.29 24.12
C LEU A 84 -11.42 3.77 24.23
N GLY A 85 -12.56 3.28 24.71
CA GLY A 85 -12.85 1.85 24.83
C GLY A 85 -13.94 1.39 23.86
N ARG A 86 -14.13 0.07 23.72
CA ARG A 86 -15.15 -0.54 22.86
C ARG A 86 -16.56 0.00 23.10
N ARG A 87 -16.90 0.36 24.35
CA ARG A 87 -18.22 0.93 24.70
C ARG A 87 -18.44 2.35 24.20
N HIS A 88 -17.36 3.09 23.94
CA HIS A 88 -17.37 4.51 23.61
C HIS A 88 -17.46 4.79 22.10
N VAL A 89 -17.32 3.76 21.28
CA VAL A 89 -17.34 3.85 19.81
C VAL A 89 -18.38 2.92 19.22
N LEU A 90 -18.76 3.15 17.96
CA LEU A 90 -19.55 2.16 17.22
C LEU A 90 -18.71 0.90 16.98
N PRO A 91 -19.32 -0.32 16.97
CA PRO A 91 -18.58 -1.57 16.85
C PRO A 91 -17.62 -1.63 15.64
N ALA A 92 -18.09 -1.14 14.48
CA ALA A 92 -17.32 -1.09 13.24
C ALA A 92 -15.98 -0.35 13.39
N VAL A 93 -15.90 0.70 14.21
CA VAL A 93 -14.69 1.51 14.42
C VAL A 93 -13.53 0.66 14.92
N CYS A 94 -13.81 -0.37 15.74
CA CYS A 94 -12.76 -1.25 16.28
C CYS A 94 -12.03 -2.03 15.17
N SER A 95 -12.69 -2.26 14.03
CA SER A 95 -12.12 -2.97 12.89
C SER A 95 -11.51 -2.06 11.83
N THR A 96 -12.09 -0.87 11.64
CA THR A 96 -11.68 0.09 10.60
C THR A 96 -10.54 1.00 11.07
N LEU A 97 -10.51 1.36 12.35
CA LEU A 97 -9.49 2.25 12.91
C LEU A 97 -8.30 1.45 13.46
N ARG A 98 -7.36 1.12 12.56
CA ARG A 98 -6.17 0.33 12.89
C ARG A 98 -5.00 1.14 13.41
N GLU A 99 -4.85 2.36 12.93
CA GLU A 99 -3.80 3.26 13.36
C GLU A 99 -4.24 4.71 13.22
N ILE A 100 -3.65 5.56 14.06
CA ILE A 100 -3.75 7.01 13.97
C ILE A 100 -2.34 7.57 13.97
N GLN A 101 -2.08 8.50 13.06
CA GLN A 101 -0.80 9.17 12.92
C GLN A 101 -1.00 10.67 13.14
N VAL A 102 -0.18 11.24 14.01
CA VAL A 102 -0.25 12.67 14.37
C VAL A 102 1.15 13.23 14.46
N GLU A 103 1.41 14.32 13.74
CA GLU A 103 2.65 15.08 13.89
C GLU A 103 2.43 16.29 14.79
N GLY A 104 3.23 16.42 15.83
CA GLY A 104 3.17 17.55 16.75
C GLY A 104 4.54 18.16 17.01
N THR A 105 4.55 19.42 17.44
CA THR A 105 5.76 20.16 17.81
C THR A 105 6.06 19.94 19.29
N PHE A 106 6.95 19.01 19.58
CA PHE A 106 7.51 18.78 20.90
C PHE A 106 8.52 19.88 21.24
N PRO A 107 8.95 19.99 22.52
CA PRO A 107 10.03 20.91 22.90
C PRO A 107 11.32 20.76 22.09
N MET A 108 11.59 19.56 21.56
CA MET A 108 12.78 19.23 20.77
C MET A 108 12.59 19.32 19.25
N GLY A 109 11.38 19.67 18.78
CA GLY A 109 11.05 19.74 17.36
C GLY A 109 9.81 18.94 16.98
N THR A 110 9.55 18.81 15.68
CA THR A 110 8.38 18.07 15.18
C THR A 110 8.67 16.58 15.10
N TYR A 111 7.80 15.77 15.70
CA TYR A 111 7.88 14.30 15.64
C TYR A 111 6.51 13.70 15.30
N LEU A 112 6.55 12.52 14.67
CA LEU A 112 5.39 11.69 14.37
C LEU A 112 5.09 10.77 15.57
N VAL A 113 3.82 10.74 15.97
CA VAL A 113 3.27 9.77 16.93
C VAL A 113 2.31 8.86 16.19
N THR A 114 2.53 7.55 16.30
CA THR A 114 1.65 6.53 15.70
C THR A 114 1.01 5.68 16.79
N VAL A 115 -0.30 5.78 16.94
CA VAL A 115 -1.07 4.94 17.87
C VAL A 115 -1.61 3.74 17.09
N HIS A 116 -1.14 2.55 17.42
CA HIS A 116 -1.63 1.30 16.85
C HIS A 116 -2.80 0.74 17.67
N ASN A 117 -3.84 0.25 16.98
CA ASN A 117 -5.07 -0.28 17.55
C ASN A 117 -5.62 0.63 18.67
N PRO A 118 -5.98 1.89 18.35
CA PRO A 118 -6.32 2.90 19.35
C PRO A 118 -7.50 2.53 20.26
N ILE A 119 -8.36 1.60 19.83
CA ILE A 119 -9.44 1.03 20.64
C ILE A 119 -9.00 -0.35 21.13
N SER A 120 -8.26 -0.38 22.24
CA SER A 120 -7.63 -1.61 22.76
C SER A 120 -8.23 -2.14 24.07
N THR A 121 -9.18 -1.41 24.65
CA THR A 121 -9.79 -1.73 25.95
C THR A 121 -11.32 -1.62 25.89
N ASP A 122 -12.02 -2.12 26.90
CA ASP A 122 -13.49 -2.05 26.97
C ASP A 122 -13.99 -0.69 27.45
N ASP A 123 -13.28 -0.13 28.42
CA ASP A 123 -13.63 1.10 29.12
C ASP A 123 -12.80 2.30 28.66
N GLY A 124 -11.54 2.13 28.29
CA GLY A 124 -10.64 3.27 28.10
C GLY A 124 -10.54 4.17 29.33
N ASP A 125 -10.06 5.39 29.14
CA ASP A 125 -9.89 6.42 30.16
C ASP A 125 -10.51 7.73 29.69
N LEU A 126 -11.77 7.97 30.09
CA LEU A 126 -12.52 9.15 29.71
C LEU A 126 -11.92 10.46 30.25
N ARG A 127 -11.14 10.42 31.33
CA ARG A 127 -10.41 11.61 31.81
C ARG A 127 -9.37 12.04 30.78
N ARG A 128 -8.69 11.07 30.16
CA ARG A 128 -7.76 11.33 29.05
C ARG A 128 -8.50 11.67 27.77
N ALA A 129 -9.61 11.02 27.48
CA ALA A 129 -10.43 11.32 26.29
C ALA A 129 -10.99 12.76 26.29
N LEU A 130 -11.27 13.31 27.46
CA LEU A 130 -11.79 14.67 27.64
C LEU A 130 -10.72 15.66 28.13
N TYR A 131 -9.44 15.30 28.03
CA TYR A 131 -8.33 16.17 28.41
C TYR A 131 -8.38 17.51 27.66
N GLY A 132 -8.08 18.61 28.37
CA GLY A 132 -8.10 19.97 27.82
C GLY A 132 -9.50 20.54 27.48
N SER A 133 -10.56 19.71 27.53
CA SER A 133 -11.90 20.13 27.08
C SER A 133 -12.71 20.89 28.13
N PHE A 134 -12.37 20.74 29.42
CA PHE A 134 -13.14 21.21 30.57
C PHE A 134 -14.60 20.70 30.62
N LEU A 135 -14.93 19.65 29.88
CA LEU A 135 -16.24 19.01 29.91
C LEU A 135 -16.38 18.06 31.11
N PRO A 136 -17.60 17.87 31.64
CA PRO A 136 -17.85 16.86 32.66
C PRO A 136 -17.59 15.46 32.08
N ILE A 137 -17.00 14.59 32.90
CA ILE A 137 -16.78 13.20 32.54
C ILE A 137 -18.10 12.46 32.74
N PRO A 138 -18.66 11.84 31.70
CA PRO A 138 -19.90 11.08 31.82
C PRO A 138 -19.65 9.78 32.58
N ASP A 139 -20.69 9.27 33.25
CA ASP A 139 -20.64 7.96 33.89
C ASP A 139 -20.58 6.84 32.86
N ASN A 140 -19.84 5.76 33.17
CA ASN A 140 -19.71 4.60 32.28
C ASN A 140 -21.06 3.93 31.99
N GLU A 141 -22.07 4.10 32.85
CA GLU A 141 -23.43 3.59 32.65
C GLU A 141 -24.13 4.23 31.44
N ALA A 142 -23.71 5.43 31.03
CA ALA A 142 -24.18 6.05 29.79
C ALA A 142 -23.77 5.25 28.54
N PHE A 143 -22.79 4.33 28.68
CA PHE A 143 -22.25 3.53 27.59
C PHE A 143 -22.34 2.03 27.91
N GLN A 144 -23.41 1.41 27.40
CA GLN A 144 -23.50 -0.05 27.43
C GLN A 144 -22.42 -0.67 26.53
N LEU A 145 -21.83 -1.78 26.95
CA LEU A 145 -20.87 -2.51 26.12
C LEU A 145 -21.64 -3.27 25.02
N PRO A 146 -21.27 -3.11 23.72
CA PRO A 146 -21.86 -3.91 22.66
C PRO A 146 -21.56 -5.42 22.85
N PRO A 147 -22.47 -6.31 22.46
CA PRO A 147 -22.26 -7.75 22.60
C PRO A 147 -21.14 -8.24 21.66
N ASP A 148 -20.43 -9.30 22.05
CA ASP A 148 -19.30 -9.82 21.29
C ASP A 148 -19.66 -10.25 19.85
N SER A 149 -20.94 -10.57 19.61
CA SER A 149 -21.48 -10.90 18.29
C SER A 149 -21.40 -9.77 17.26
N GLU A 150 -21.18 -8.54 17.68
CA GLU A 150 -20.99 -7.37 16.81
C GLU A 150 -19.56 -7.25 16.27
N TYR A 151 -18.59 -7.88 16.94
CA TYR A 151 -17.16 -7.79 16.58
C TYR A 151 -16.69 -8.97 15.72
N VAL A 152 -17.62 -9.84 15.30
CA VAL A 152 -17.28 -10.99 14.46
C VAL A 152 -16.76 -10.49 13.12
N LEU A 153 -15.66 -11.08 12.64
CA LEU A 153 -14.89 -10.60 11.48
C LEU A 153 -15.75 -10.42 10.21
N HIS A 154 -16.64 -11.36 9.90
CA HIS A 154 -17.49 -11.29 8.70
C HIS A 154 -18.57 -10.20 8.78
N LYS A 155 -18.88 -9.67 9.98
CA LYS A 155 -19.79 -8.54 10.16
C LYS A 155 -19.08 -7.19 10.13
N GLN A 156 -17.77 -7.16 9.98
CA GLN A 156 -17.05 -5.90 9.89
C GLN A 156 -17.18 -5.29 8.49
N PRO A 157 -17.11 -3.95 8.36
CA PRO A 157 -17.09 -3.32 7.05
C PRO A 157 -15.88 -3.78 6.23
N GLY A 158 -16.10 -4.07 4.94
CA GLY A 158 -15.00 -4.52 4.07
C GLY A 158 -14.46 -5.92 4.39
N ALA A 159 -15.18 -6.73 5.19
CA ALA A 159 -14.73 -8.06 5.58
C ALA A 159 -14.43 -8.95 4.36
N VAL A 160 -13.31 -9.67 4.45
CA VAL A 160 -12.90 -10.67 3.46
C VAL A 160 -13.05 -12.06 4.06
N VAL A 161 -13.80 -12.93 3.38
CA VAL A 161 -13.94 -14.35 3.74
C VAL A 161 -13.20 -15.17 2.70
N ALA A 162 -12.00 -15.59 3.06
CA ALA A 162 -11.18 -16.43 2.21
C ALA A 162 -11.72 -17.87 2.17
N VAL A 163 -11.69 -18.50 1.01
CA VAL A 163 -11.96 -19.94 0.87
C VAL A 163 -10.94 -20.71 1.71
N LYS A 164 -11.39 -21.70 2.49
CA LYS A 164 -10.49 -22.52 3.30
C LYS A 164 -9.58 -23.33 2.37
N GLY A 165 -8.27 -23.26 2.60
CA GLY A 165 -7.29 -24.02 1.83
C GLY A 165 -5.95 -23.31 1.74
N ARG A 166 -5.10 -23.81 0.83
CA ARG A 166 -3.79 -23.25 0.57
C ARG A 166 -3.66 -22.91 -0.91
N VAL A 167 -2.93 -21.83 -1.20
CA VAL A 167 -2.57 -21.42 -2.55
C VAL A 167 -1.18 -21.97 -2.85
N VAL A 168 -1.05 -22.71 -3.95
CA VAL A 168 0.23 -23.21 -4.46
C VAL A 168 0.88 -22.08 -5.26
N LEU A 169 2.12 -21.73 -4.94
CA LEU A 169 2.88 -20.69 -5.66
C LEU A 169 3.85 -21.32 -6.67
N ASN A 170 4.12 -20.61 -7.75
CA ASN A 170 5.11 -20.99 -8.78
C ASN A 170 4.89 -22.43 -9.29
N GLN A 171 3.64 -22.75 -9.62
CA GLN A 171 3.26 -24.10 -10.05
C GLN A 171 4.06 -24.52 -11.29
N ASP A 172 4.38 -25.82 -11.40
CA ASP A 172 5.02 -26.43 -12.58
C ASP A 172 6.45 -25.97 -12.90
N ARG A 173 7.08 -25.16 -12.05
CA ARG A 173 8.48 -24.73 -12.20
C ARG A 173 9.48 -25.68 -11.53
N LYS A 174 10.66 -25.81 -12.13
CA LYS A 174 11.78 -26.58 -11.59
C LYS A 174 12.26 -25.98 -10.27
N ARG A 175 12.58 -26.85 -9.31
CA ARG A 175 13.03 -26.46 -7.96
C ARG A 175 14.34 -27.13 -7.60
N ILE A 176 15.14 -26.42 -6.82
CA ILE A 176 16.37 -26.93 -6.22
C ILE A 176 16.46 -26.47 -4.77
N ARG A 177 17.23 -27.18 -3.94
CA ARG A 177 17.60 -26.73 -2.60
C ARG A 177 19.09 -26.50 -2.53
N LEU A 178 19.48 -25.36 -1.97
CA LEU A 178 20.88 -24.98 -1.79
C LEU A 178 21.14 -24.58 -0.34
N ARG A 179 22.26 -25.05 0.20
CA ARG A 179 22.79 -24.58 1.48
C ARG A 179 23.61 -23.31 1.23
N VAL A 180 23.23 -22.24 1.92
CA VAL A 180 23.79 -20.90 1.77
C VAL A 180 24.38 -20.45 3.10
N THR A 181 25.65 -20.08 3.09
CA THR A 181 26.41 -19.67 4.28
C THR A 181 26.83 -18.21 4.15
N SER A 182 26.53 -17.39 5.16
CA SER A 182 26.98 -16.00 5.22
C SER A 182 28.40 -15.91 5.79
N LYS A 183 29.34 -15.45 4.97
CA LYS A 183 30.73 -15.13 5.38
C LYS A 183 30.91 -13.64 5.68
N GLY A 184 29.83 -12.86 5.62
CA GLY A 184 29.85 -11.42 5.85
C GLY A 184 29.86 -11.06 7.33
N ASP A 185 30.22 -9.80 7.61
CA ASP A 185 30.19 -9.17 8.93
C ASP A 185 28.89 -8.37 9.18
N ARG A 186 28.03 -8.29 8.16
CA ARG A 186 26.76 -7.57 8.16
C ARG A 186 25.62 -8.48 7.70
N PRO A 187 24.38 -8.21 8.14
CA PRO A 187 23.23 -8.97 7.71
C PRO A 187 22.95 -8.79 6.22
N ILE A 188 22.59 -9.88 5.53
CA ILE A 188 22.25 -9.90 4.12
C ILE A 188 20.81 -10.39 3.96
N GLN A 189 19.99 -9.66 3.21
CA GLN A 189 18.58 -10.02 2.99
C GLN A 189 18.29 -10.08 1.49
N VAL A 190 17.80 -11.22 1.03
CA VAL A 190 17.57 -11.52 -0.39
C VAL A 190 16.08 -11.63 -0.65
N GLY A 191 15.57 -10.79 -1.56
CA GLY A 191 14.15 -10.77 -1.94
C GLY A 191 13.74 -11.93 -2.85
N SER A 192 12.46 -12.25 -2.84
CA SER A 192 11.83 -13.36 -3.60
C SER A 192 12.24 -13.45 -5.07
N HIS A 193 12.30 -12.32 -5.77
CA HIS A 193 12.52 -12.26 -7.21
C HIS A 193 13.94 -11.87 -7.63
N TYR A 194 14.88 -11.77 -6.68
CA TYR A 194 16.25 -11.47 -7.01
C TYR A 194 16.93 -12.68 -7.68
N HIS A 195 17.67 -12.45 -8.76
CA HIS A 195 18.47 -13.49 -9.44
C HIS A 195 19.49 -14.08 -8.48
N PHE A 196 19.30 -15.33 -8.06
CA PHE A 196 20.02 -15.85 -6.89
C PHE A 196 21.53 -15.96 -7.13
N ILE A 197 21.95 -16.18 -8.38
CA ILE A 197 23.37 -16.19 -8.76
C ILE A 197 24.06 -14.82 -8.57
N GLU A 198 23.30 -13.72 -8.60
CA GLU A 198 23.80 -12.35 -8.51
C GLU A 198 23.88 -11.83 -7.05
N VAL A 199 23.49 -12.63 -6.05
CA VAL A 199 23.44 -12.16 -4.66
C VAL A 199 24.83 -11.85 -4.12
N ASN A 200 24.86 -11.07 -3.02
CA ASN A 200 26.05 -10.54 -2.38
C ASN A 200 27.26 -11.52 -2.40
N PRO A 201 28.48 -11.05 -2.76
CA PRO A 201 29.70 -11.86 -2.81
C PRO A 201 30.00 -12.66 -1.53
N GLN A 202 29.58 -12.17 -0.37
CA GLN A 202 29.83 -12.79 0.93
C GLN A 202 28.90 -13.98 1.25
N LEU A 203 27.90 -14.26 0.42
CA LEU A 203 27.12 -15.49 0.51
C LEU A 203 27.81 -16.61 -0.27
N GLU A 204 28.22 -17.66 0.43
CA GLU A 204 28.83 -18.85 -0.13
C GLU A 204 27.78 -19.95 -0.36
N PHE A 205 27.66 -20.40 -1.60
CA PHE A 205 26.80 -21.50 -2.05
C PHE A 205 27.20 -21.94 -3.46
N ASP A 206 26.51 -22.94 -3.99
CA ASP A 206 26.70 -23.42 -5.36
C ASP A 206 26.06 -22.46 -6.38
N ARG A 207 26.86 -21.49 -6.84
CA ARG A 207 26.44 -20.50 -7.85
C ARG A 207 26.07 -21.11 -9.20
N GLU A 208 26.74 -22.18 -9.62
CA GLU A 208 26.45 -22.88 -10.88
C GLU A 208 25.02 -23.41 -10.88
N ARG A 209 24.61 -24.07 -9.79
CA ARG A 209 23.23 -24.58 -9.64
C ARG A 209 22.19 -23.47 -9.51
N SER A 210 22.55 -22.31 -8.97
CA SER A 210 21.62 -21.17 -8.80
C SER A 210 21.33 -20.36 -10.08
N TYR A 211 22.02 -20.66 -11.19
CA TYR A 211 21.86 -19.92 -12.44
C TYR A 211 20.44 -20.04 -13.01
N GLY A 212 19.78 -18.90 -13.21
CA GLY A 212 18.38 -18.85 -13.66
C GLY A 212 17.35 -19.20 -12.58
N TYR A 213 17.74 -19.17 -11.29
CA TYR A 213 16.84 -19.42 -10.17
C TYR A 213 16.65 -18.18 -9.28
N ARG A 214 15.51 -18.14 -8.60
CA ARG A 214 15.15 -17.16 -7.55
C ARG A 214 14.58 -17.90 -6.33
N LEU A 215 14.36 -17.21 -5.20
CA LEU A 215 13.80 -17.86 -4.01
C LEU A 215 12.35 -18.34 -4.26
N ASP A 216 12.02 -19.56 -3.85
CA ASP A 216 10.65 -20.10 -3.88
C ASP A 216 9.90 -19.73 -2.60
N ILE A 217 9.58 -18.45 -2.48
CA ILE A 217 8.84 -17.84 -1.36
C ILE A 217 7.77 -16.90 -1.91
N ALA A 218 6.86 -16.44 -1.06
CA ALA A 218 5.82 -15.51 -1.47
C ALA A 218 6.38 -14.21 -2.06
N ALA A 219 5.75 -13.72 -3.13
CA ALA A 219 6.15 -12.50 -3.81
C ALA A 219 6.26 -11.31 -2.85
N GLY A 220 7.33 -10.53 -3.00
CA GLY A 220 7.62 -9.39 -2.12
C GLY A 220 8.17 -9.73 -0.74
N THR A 221 8.37 -11.01 -0.38
CA THR A 221 9.07 -11.41 0.86
C THR A 221 10.57 -11.65 0.61
N SER A 222 11.31 -11.98 1.65
CA SER A 222 12.76 -12.15 1.61
C SER A 222 13.28 -13.14 2.65
N VAL A 223 14.42 -13.75 2.38
CA VAL A 223 15.20 -14.53 3.36
C VAL A 223 16.35 -13.68 3.89
N ARG A 224 16.49 -13.64 5.21
CA ARG A 224 17.56 -12.92 5.91
C ARG A 224 18.64 -13.89 6.40
N PHE A 225 19.89 -13.49 6.24
CA PHE A 225 21.09 -14.19 6.68
C PHE A 225 21.85 -13.27 7.63
N GLU A 226 21.99 -13.69 8.89
CA GLU A 226 22.87 -12.99 9.83
C GLU A 226 24.35 -13.34 9.57
N PRO A 227 25.32 -12.56 10.08
CA PRO A 227 26.74 -12.91 10.00
C PRO A 227 27.03 -14.33 10.52
N GLY A 228 27.67 -15.18 9.72
CA GLY A 228 27.97 -16.58 10.06
C GLY A 228 26.81 -17.57 9.91
N ASP A 229 25.61 -17.10 9.60
CA ASP A 229 24.39 -17.91 9.49
C ASP A 229 24.47 -18.88 8.29
N THR A 230 23.90 -20.08 8.44
CA THR A 230 23.81 -21.09 7.38
C THR A 230 22.37 -21.57 7.26
N LYS A 231 21.75 -21.36 6.10
CA LYS A 231 20.38 -21.80 5.82
C LYS A 231 20.30 -22.63 4.55
N THR A 232 19.38 -23.59 4.55
CA THR A 232 18.99 -24.27 3.31
C THR A 232 17.78 -23.56 2.74
N VAL A 233 17.90 -23.00 1.54
CA VAL A 233 16.82 -22.31 0.83
C VAL A 233 16.32 -23.17 -0.33
N THR A 234 15.03 -23.04 -0.64
CA THR A 234 14.45 -23.59 -1.87
C THR A 234 14.43 -22.49 -2.92
N LEU A 235 14.90 -22.82 -4.12
CA LEU A 235 14.87 -21.94 -5.27
C LEU A 235 13.96 -22.51 -6.35
N VAL A 236 13.41 -21.63 -7.16
CA VAL A 236 12.57 -21.93 -8.32
C VAL A 236 13.11 -21.23 -9.57
N GLU A 237 13.04 -21.91 -10.71
CA GLU A 237 13.50 -21.38 -12.00
C GLU A 237 12.71 -20.12 -12.38
N ILE A 238 13.36 -19.13 -13.00
CA ILE A 238 12.67 -17.96 -13.56
C ILE A 238 11.76 -18.38 -14.73
N GLY A 239 10.66 -17.66 -14.91
CA GLY A 239 9.71 -17.87 -16.00
C GLY A 239 10.04 -17.02 -17.24
N GLY A 240 9.06 -16.91 -18.14
CA GLY A 240 9.09 -15.99 -19.27
C GLY A 240 10.16 -16.32 -20.29
N ASN A 241 10.83 -15.29 -20.82
CA ASN A 241 11.91 -15.43 -21.81
C ASN A 241 13.21 -15.99 -21.21
N ARG A 242 13.28 -16.15 -19.87
CA ARG A 242 14.47 -16.63 -19.14
C ARG A 242 15.71 -15.78 -19.42
N VAL A 243 15.56 -14.47 -19.31
CA VAL A 243 16.64 -13.50 -19.53
C VAL A 243 17.01 -12.86 -18.19
N ILE A 244 18.26 -13.03 -17.78
CA ILE A 244 18.81 -12.42 -16.56
C ILE A 244 19.33 -11.03 -16.92
N LYS A 245 18.96 -10.03 -16.11
CA LYS A 245 19.46 -8.65 -16.20
C LYS A 245 19.59 -8.08 -14.80
N GLY A 246 20.40 -7.02 -14.67
CA GLY A 246 20.55 -6.30 -13.42
C GLY A 246 21.48 -6.98 -12.42
N GLY A 247 21.25 -6.74 -11.13
CA GLY A 247 22.07 -7.29 -10.06
C GLY A 247 23.51 -6.73 -10.07
N ASN A 248 24.51 -7.61 -10.09
CA ASN A 248 25.91 -7.20 -10.30
C ASN A 248 26.33 -7.25 -11.78
N ASN A 249 25.39 -7.56 -12.69
CA ASN A 249 25.57 -7.60 -14.13
C ASN A 249 26.65 -8.61 -14.60
N LEU A 250 26.81 -9.73 -13.90
CA LEU A 250 27.84 -10.75 -14.18
C LEU A 250 27.28 -11.99 -14.88
N ALA A 251 25.98 -12.27 -14.71
CA ALA A 251 25.24 -13.37 -15.30
C ALA A 251 24.20 -12.89 -16.34
N SER A 252 24.27 -11.63 -16.76
CA SER A 252 23.33 -11.01 -17.68
C SER A 252 23.28 -11.71 -19.05
N GLY A 253 22.07 -11.81 -19.60
CA GLY A 253 21.77 -12.37 -20.92
C GLY A 253 20.73 -13.48 -20.88
N LEU A 254 20.47 -14.06 -22.06
CA LEU A 254 19.62 -15.24 -22.19
C LEU A 254 20.24 -16.42 -21.42
N MET A 255 19.40 -17.18 -20.74
CA MET A 255 19.81 -18.36 -19.98
C MET A 255 20.34 -19.45 -20.92
N GLU A 256 21.66 -19.68 -20.87
CA GLU A 256 22.33 -20.73 -21.64
C GLU A 256 23.25 -21.53 -20.72
N TYR A 257 22.91 -22.81 -20.49
CA TYR A 257 23.67 -23.67 -19.57
C TYR A 257 25.13 -23.87 -19.98
N SER A 258 25.46 -23.72 -21.27
CA SER A 258 26.83 -23.78 -21.79
C SER A 258 27.73 -22.67 -21.22
N ARG A 259 27.16 -21.50 -20.90
CA ARG A 259 27.90 -20.32 -20.42
C ARG A 259 28.09 -20.29 -18.91
N VAL A 260 27.45 -21.19 -18.17
CA VAL A 260 27.42 -21.14 -16.69
C VAL A 260 28.81 -21.24 -16.08
N LYS A 261 29.67 -22.11 -16.62
CA LYS A 261 31.04 -22.26 -16.12
C LYS A 261 31.86 -20.99 -16.27
N ASP A 262 31.73 -20.30 -17.40
CA ASP A 262 32.41 -19.03 -17.66
C ASP A 262 31.87 -17.92 -16.75
N ILE A 263 30.55 -17.88 -16.55
CA ILE A 263 29.90 -16.92 -15.63
C ILE A 263 30.39 -17.13 -14.19
N VAL A 264 30.45 -18.37 -13.72
CA VAL A 264 30.94 -18.70 -12.37
C VAL A 264 32.42 -18.35 -12.22
N ALA A 265 33.25 -18.62 -13.23
CA ALA A 265 34.65 -18.22 -13.22
C ALA A 265 34.79 -16.68 -13.11
N ASN A 266 33.98 -15.92 -13.84
CA ASN A 266 33.95 -14.45 -13.74
C ASN A 266 33.47 -13.97 -12.37
N LEU A 267 32.46 -14.60 -11.79
CA LEU A 267 31.97 -14.32 -10.42
C LEU A 267 33.08 -14.56 -9.39
N GLN A 268 33.77 -15.69 -9.47
CA GLN A 268 34.90 -16.01 -8.58
C GLN A 268 36.04 -15.00 -8.74
N ALA A 269 36.37 -14.61 -9.98
CA ALA A 269 37.37 -13.58 -10.24
C ALA A 269 36.97 -12.21 -9.67
N ALA A 270 35.66 -11.90 -9.64
CA ALA A 270 35.10 -10.71 -9.00
C ALA A 270 34.94 -10.84 -7.48
N GLY A 271 35.39 -11.94 -6.86
CA GLY A 271 35.39 -12.14 -5.41
C GLY A 271 34.10 -12.71 -4.84
N PHE A 272 33.20 -13.24 -5.66
CA PHE A 272 31.98 -13.90 -5.18
C PHE A 272 32.30 -15.29 -4.65
N ALA A 273 31.90 -15.54 -3.40
CA ALA A 273 32.07 -16.84 -2.78
C ALA A 273 31.24 -17.89 -3.53
N HIS A 274 31.88 -19.01 -3.83
CA HIS A 274 31.31 -20.16 -4.53
C HIS A 274 31.82 -21.44 -3.89
N PHE A 275 30.91 -22.36 -3.60
CA PHE A 275 31.24 -23.67 -3.06
C PHE A 275 30.42 -24.75 -3.79
N PRO A 276 31.03 -25.59 -4.64
CA PRO A 276 30.34 -26.66 -5.34
C PRO A 276 29.79 -27.68 -4.34
N GLU A 277 28.52 -28.07 -4.49
CA GLU A 277 27.92 -29.07 -3.62
C GLU A 277 28.17 -30.49 -4.17
N ALA A 278 29.19 -31.18 -3.64
CA ALA A 278 29.70 -32.46 -4.16
C ALA A 278 28.70 -33.65 -4.16
N ASN A 279 27.60 -33.53 -3.42
CA ASN A 279 26.49 -34.48 -3.41
C ASN A 279 25.20 -33.67 -3.20
N PRO A 280 24.52 -33.23 -4.27
CA PRO A 280 23.26 -32.53 -4.12
C PRO A 280 22.24 -33.50 -3.54
N ARG A 281 22.03 -33.46 -2.22
CA ARG A 281 20.87 -34.10 -1.57
C ARG A 281 19.61 -33.37 -2.05
N GLY A 282 19.14 -33.64 -3.27
CA GLY A 282 18.00 -32.88 -3.79
C GLY A 282 17.50 -33.23 -5.18
N ASP A 283 18.32 -33.66 -6.13
CA ASP A 283 17.84 -33.79 -7.52
C ASP A 283 16.96 -35.05 -7.73
N SER A 284 17.04 -36.03 -6.81
CA SER A 284 16.19 -37.23 -6.77
C SER A 284 15.09 -37.19 -5.71
N VAL A 285 14.98 -36.10 -4.94
CA VAL A 285 13.99 -35.93 -3.87
C VAL A 285 12.89 -35.02 -4.40
N HIS A 286 11.65 -35.48 -4.36
CA HIS A 286 10.49 -34.63 -4.64
C HIS A 286 10.55 -33.39 -3.72
N ILE A 287 10.74 -32.21 -4.30
CA ILE A 287 10.69 -30.95 -3.56
C ILE A 287 9.24 -30.47 -3.64
N ASP A 288 8.57 -30.47 -2.49
CA ASP A 288 7.20 -29.98 -2.39
C ASP A 288 7.11 -28.52 -2.86
N MET A 289 6.02 -28.20 -3.55
CA MET A 289 5.74 -26.84 -3.99
C MET A 289 5.48 -25.94 -2.79
N PHE A 290 5.96 -24.70 -2.84
CA PHE A 290 5.65 -23.73 -1.81
C PHE A 290 4.14 -23.43 -1.78
N GLN A 291 3.54 -23.52 -0.60
CA GLN A 291 2.12 -23.28 -0.38
C GLN A 291 1.91 -22.27 0.75
N MET A 292 0.99 -21.33 0.55
CA MET A 292 0.61 -20.33 1.54
C MET A 292 -0.87 -20.48 1.94
N ASP A 293 -1.19 -20.18 3.20
CA ASP A 293 -2.59 -20.11 3.64
C ASP A 293 -3.36 -19.03 2.87
N ARG A 294 -4.61 -19.30 2.50
CA ARG A 294 -5.38 -18.38 1.66
C ARG A 294 -5.71 -17.05 2.35
N ALA A 295 -5.89 -17.03 3.67
CA ALA A 295 -6.09 -15.78 4.41
C ALA A 295 -4.80 -14.93 4.45
N ALA A 296 -3.64 -15.59 4.57
CA ALA A 296 -2.35 -14.91 4.45
C ALA A 296 -2.13 -14.33 3.04
N TYR A 297 -2.51 -15.09 1.99
CA TYR A 297 -2.50 -14.62 0.61
C TYR A 297 -3.38 -13.36 0.44
N ALA A 298 -4.62 -13.42 0.90
CA ALA A 298 -5.57 -12.31 0.80
C ALA A 298 -5.07 -11.04 1.53
N THR A 299 -4.39 -11.22 2.66
CA THR A 299 -3.76 -10.11 3.41
C THR A 299 -2.60 -9.49 2.65
N MET A 300 -1.82 -10.30 1.92
CA MET A 300 -0.62 -9.84 1.23
C MET A 300 -0.88 -9.25 -0.16
N PHE A 301 -1.84 -9.79 -0.90
CA PHE A 301 -2.06 -9.51 -2.32
C PHE A 301 -3.52 -9.15 -2.64
N GLY A 302 -4.41 -9.13 -1.65
CA GLY A 302 -5.85 -9.03 -1.87
C GLY A 302 -6.51 -10.38 -2.16
N PRO A 303 -7.86 -10.44 -2.07
CA PRO A 303 -8.64 -11.66 -2.26
C PRO A 303 -8.49 -12.22 -3.67
N THR A 304 -8.60 -13.54 -3.82
CA THR A 304 -8.46 -14.24 -5.10
C THR A 304 -9.67 -15.12 -5.40
N THR A 305 -9.72 -15.76 -6.57
CA THR A 305 -10.86 -16.51 -7.12
C THR A 305 -11.63 -17.31 -6.06
N GLY A 306 -12.91 -17.02 -5.87
CA GLY A 306 -13.80 -17.70 -4.94
C GLY A 306 -13.91 -17.05 -3.56
N ASP A 307 -12.98 -16.16 -3.18
CA ASP A 307 -13.07 -15.38 -1.94
C ASP A 307 -14.25 -14.40 -2.00
N LEU A 308 -14.84 -14.10 -0.84
CA LEU A 308 -15.93 -13.15 -0.70
C LEU A 308 -15.46 -11.85 -0.04
N VAL A 309 -15.97 -10.72 -0.51
CA VAL A 309 -15.72 -9.39 0.06
C VAL A 309 -17.04 -8.70 0.33
N ARG A 310 -17.17 -8.12 1.52
CA ARG A 310 -18.33 -7.29 1.89
C ARG A 310 -18.15 -5.86 1.39
N LEU A 311 -19.17 -5.30 0.74
CA LEU A 311 -19.11 -3.92 0.25
C LEU A 311 -19.41 -2.93 1.37
N GLY A 312 -18.37 -2.28 1.91
CA GLY A 312 -18.50 -1.32 3.00
C GLY A 312 -19.23 -1.95 4.19
N ASN A 313 -20.18 -1.21 4.77
CA ASN A 313 -21.04 -1.69 5.85
C ASN A 313 -22.44 -2.15 5.35
N THR A 314 -22.54 -2.56 4.08
CA THR A 314 -23.81 -3.04 3.49
C THR A 314 -23.96 -4.56 3.66
N ASP A 315 -25.12 -5.13 3.35
CA ASP A 315 -25.30 -6.58 3.34
C ASP A 315 -24.92 -7.23 1.99
N LEU A 316 -24.33 -6.46 1.08
CA LEU A 316 -23.87 -6.95 -0.21
C LEU A 316 -22.52 -7.63 -0.10
N TRP A 317 -22.43 -8.82 -0.67
CA TRP A 317 -21.22 -9.62 -0.79
C TRP A 317 -20.91 -9.85 -2.25
N ILE A 318 -19.65 -9.63 -2.62
CA ILE A 318 -19.13 -9.92 -3.94
C ILE A 318 -18.18 -11.11 -3.87
N GLN A 319 -18.19 -11.94 -4.91
CA GLN A 319 -17.26 -13.06 -5.05
C GLN A 319 -16.27 -12.77 -6.15
N VAL A 320 -14.99 -13.06 -5.92
CA VAL A 320 -13.97 -12.96 -6.98
C VAL A 320 -14.21 -14.09 -7.98
N GLU A 321 -14.64 -13.76 -9.20
CA GLU A 321 -15.01 -14.74 -10.23
C GLU A 321 -13.77 -15.37 -10.89
N ARG A 322 -12.70 -14.58 -11.04
CA ARG A 322 -11.41 -15.02 -11.59
C ARG A 322 -10.28 -14.13 -11.11
N ASP A 323 -9.07 -14.68 -11.13
CA ASP A 323 -7.82 -13.98 -10.87
C ASP A 323 -6.94 -14.12 -12.11
N MET A 324 -6.58 -12.98 -12.71
CA MET A 324 -5.76 -12.91 -13.92
C MET A 324 -4.27 -12.79 -13.59
N THR A 325 -3.90 -12.72 -12.31
CA THR A 325 -2.50 -12.73 -11.86
C THR A 325 -1.94 -14.15 -11.77
N SER A 326 -0.63 -14.27 -11.61
CA SER A 326 0.07 -15.56 -11.50
C SER A 326 0.57 -15.79 -10.08
N TYR A 327 0.10 -16.87 -9.43
CA TYR A 327 0.45 -17.16 -8.04
C TYR A 327 1.96 -17.34 -7.83
N GLY A 328 2.57 -16.44 -7.06
CA GLY A 328 4.02 -16.40 -6.80
C GLY A 328 4.81 -15.40 -7.64
N ASP A 329 4.20 -14.84 -8.69
CA ASP A 329 4.74 -13.78 -9.56
C ASP A 329 3.93 -12.46 -9.40
N GLU A 330 3.27 -12.24 -8.25
CA GLU A 330 2.50 -11.02 -8.00
C GLU A 330 3.39 -9.77 -8.06
N CYS A 331 2.91 -8.76 -8.76
CA CYS A 331 3.53 -7.45 -8.85
C CYS A 331 3.40 -6.73 -7.51
N LYS A 332 4.50 -6.62 -6.76
CA LYS A 332 4.52 -5.90 -5.47
C LYS A 332 5.68 -4.92 -5.41
N PHE A 333 5.37 -3.66 -5.13
CA PHE A 333 6.33 -2.56 -5.06
C PHE A 333 6.81 -2.28 -3.62
N GLY A 334 8.09 -1.93 -3.48
CA GLY A 334 8.73 -1.55 -2.22
C GLY A 334 10.12 -2.13 -2.04
N GLY A 335 10.80 -1.72 -0.96
CA GLY A 335 12.15 -2.17 -0.63
C GLY A 335 12.26 -3.69 -0.56
N GLY A 336 13.12 -4.28 -1.37
CA GLY A 336 13.36 -5.73 -1.41
C GLY A 336 12.24 -6.57 -2.04
N LYS A 337 11.23 -5.96 -2.67
CA LYS A 337 10.08 -6.67 -3.24
C LYS A 337 10.27 -7.04 -4.72
N THR A 338 9.16 -7.36 -5.40
CA THR A 338 9.10 -7.94 -6.75
C THR A 338 9.44 -6.93 -7.85
N LEU A 339 8.80 -5.76 -7.86
CA LEU A 339 8.98 -4.74 -8.90
C LEU A 339 10.28 -3.96 -8.65
N ARG A 340 11.38 -4.54 -9.12
CA ARG A 340 12.73 -3.97 -9.16
C ARG A 340 13.40 -4.35 -10.46
N GLU A 341 14.39 -3.55 -10.84
CA GLU A 341 15.16 -3.70 -12.07
C GLU A 341 15.66 -5.14 -12.26
N GLY A 342 15.53 -5.66 -13.48
CA GLY A 342 15.90 -7.03 -13.86
C GLY A 342 15.00 -8.13 -13.32
N MET A 343 14.05 -7.80 -12.43
CA MET A 343 13.14 -8.72 -11.75
C MET A 343 11.73 -8.52 -12.31
N GLY A 344 10.76 -8.11 -11.48
CA GLY A 344 9.42 -7.76 -11.95
C GLY A 344 9.35 -6.46 -12.78
N GLN A 345 10.40 -5.63 -12.74
CA GLN A 345 10.55 -4.47 -13.62
C GLN A 345 11.55 -4.83 -14.73
N ALA A 346 11.10 -4.79 -15.98
CA ALA A 346 11.89 -5.13 -17.15
C ALA A 346 13.00 -4.10 -17.39
N THR A 347 14.16 -4.58 -17.82
CA THR A 347 15.35 -3.76 -18.10
C THR A 347 15.61 -3.65 -19.60
N GLY A 348 15.98 -2.47 -20.06
CA GLY A 348 16.33 -2.21 -21.46
C GLY A 348 15.11 -2.22 -22.39
N LYS A 349 13.98 -1.71 -21.90
CA LYS A 349 12.77 -1.47 -22.67
C LYS A 349 12.61 0.04 -22.89
N SER A 350 12.14 0.43 -24.07
CA SER A 350 11.85 1.84 -24.37
C SER A 350 10.61 2.28 -23.60
N ASP A 351 10.44 3.60 -23.46
CA ASP A 351 9.21 4.16 -22.88
C ASP A 351 7.96 3.73 -23.68
N GLU A 352 8.08 3.65 -25.00
CA GLU A 352 7.01 3.21 -25.92
C GLU A 352 6.49 1.80 -25.61
N ASP A 353 7.36 0.91 -25.12
CA ASP A 353 7.02 -0.48 -24.81
C ASP A 353 6.51 -0.67 -23.38
N THR A 354 6.62 0.35 -22.52
CA THR A 354 6.39 0.24 -21.07
C THR A 354 5.23 1.10 -20.62
N LEU A 355 4.50 0.63 -19.61
CA LEU A 355 3.40 1.37 -19.00
C LEU A 355 3.87 2.69 -18.37
N ASP A 356 3.01 3.71 -18.36
CA ASP A 356 3.23 4.92 -17.56
C ASP A 356 2.91 4.65 -16.09
N VAL A 357 1.79 3.96 -15.84
CA VAL A 357 1.34 3.57 -14.50
C VAL A 357 0.83 2.14 -14.54
N VAL A 358 1.15 1.36 -13.52
CA VAL A 358 0.51 0.07 -13.24
C VAL A 358 -0.22 0.11 -11.91
N VAL A 359 -1.50 -0.28 -11.90
CA VAL A 359 -2.24 -0.56 -10.66
C VAL A 359 -2.12 -2.05 -10.36
N THR A 360 -1.45 -2.42 -9.28
CA THR A 360 -1.12 -3.82 -8.99
C THR A 360 -2.18 -4.52 -8.15
N ASN A 361 -2.48 -5.78 -8.45
CA ASN A 361 -3.34 -6.66 -7.63
C ASN A 361 -4.72 -6.06 -7.27
N ALA A 362 -5.33 -5.30 -8.19
CA ALA A 362 -6.61 -4.65 -7.96
C ALA A 362 -7.76 -5.67 -7.97
N LEU A 363 -8.68 -5.56 -7.00
CA LEU A 363 -10.00 -6.19 -7.11
C LEU A 363 -10.91 -5.27 -7.93
N ILE A 364 -11.15 -5.64 -9.18
CA ILE A 364 -11.98 -4.87 -10.10
C ILE A 364 -13.44 -5.27 -9.89
N VAL A 365 -14.28 -4.27 -9.63
CA VAL A 365 -15.73 -4.42 -9.57
C VAL A 365 -16.32 -3.58 -10.69
N ASP A 366 -16.81 -4.25 -11.70
CA ASP A 366 -17.37 -3.62 -12.90
C ASP A 366 -18.59 -4.40 -13.39
N TRP A 367 -19.40 -3.79 -14.25
CA TRP A 367 -20.55 -4.47 -14.86
C TRP A 367 -20.13 -5.68 -15.73
N THR A 368 -18.88 -5.68 -16.23
CA THR A 368 -18.31 -6.82 -16.98
C THR A 368 -17.94 -8.03 -16.11
N GLY A 369 -17.91 -7.87 -14.78
CA GLY A 369 -17.60 -8.94 -13.84
C GLY A 369 -16.79 -8.45 -12.63
N ILE A 370 -16.49 -9.39 -11.74
CA ILE A 370 -15.75 -9.13 -10.49
C ILE A 370 -14.50 -10.00 -10.46
N TYR A 371 -13.33 -9.39 -10.68
CA TYR A 371 -12.11 -10.15 -10.88
C TYR A 371 -10.87 -9.42 -10.38
N LYS A 372 -9.82 -10.18 -10.10
CA LYS A 372 -8.52 -9.65 -9.68
C LYS A 372 -7.57 -9.57 -10.87
N ALA A 373 -6.92 -8.43 -11.06
CA ALA A 373 -5.95 -8.20 -12.12
C ALA A 373 -5.03 -7.01 -11.80
N ASP A 374 -3.94 -6.90 -12.56
CA ASP A 374 -3.21 -5.64 -12.71
C ASP A 374 -3.88 -4.79 -13.81
N ILE A 375 -3.81 -3.46 -13.69
CA ILE A 375 -4.32 -2.51 -14.70
C ILE A 375 -3.14 -1.69 -15.23
N GLY A 376 -2.93 -1.73 -16.54
CA GLY A 376 -1.90 -0.95 -17.21
C GLY A 376 -2.46 0.33 -17.83
N ILE A 377 -1.80 1.45 -17.57
CA ILE A 377 -2.14 2.77 -18.10
C ILE A 377 -0.98 3.30 -18.94
N LYS A 378 -1.28 3.81 -20.13
CA LYS A 378 -0.36 4.51 -21.03
C LYS A 378 -1.10 5.67 -21.69
N ASP A 379 -0.49 6.84 -21.77
CA ASP A 379 -1.06 8.06 -22.36
C ASP A 379 -2.43 8.44 -21.78
N GLY A 380 -2.61 8.21 -20.47
CA GLY A 380 -3.87 8.46 -19.76
C GLY A 380 -5.00 7.46 -20.04
N MET A 381 -4.73 6.40 -20.81
CA MET A 381 -5.72 5.39 -21.21
C MET A 381 -5.40 4.02 -20.60
N ILE A 382 -6.44 3.24 -20.29
CA ILE A 382 -6.28 1.83 -19.91
C ILE A 382 -5.90 1.04 -21.16
N VAL A 383 -4.67 0.51 -21.20
CA VAL A 383 -4.15 -0.25 -22.35
C VAL A 383 -4.16 -1.76 -22.14
N GLY A 384 -4.33 -2.22 -20.89
CA GLY A 384 -4.42 -3.63 -20.57
C GLY A 384 -4.97 -3.90 -19.17
N ILE A 385 -5.70 -5.01 -19.03
CA ILE A 385 -6.16 -5.55 -17.75
C ILE A 385 -5.80 -7.03 -17.75
N GLY A 386 -4.94 -7.45 -16.81
CA GLY A 386 -4.39 -8.80 -16.82
C GLY A 386 -3.20 -8.95 -15.88
N LYS A 387 -2.13 -9.59 -16.34
CA LYS A 387 -0.90 -9.78 -15.55
C LYS A 387 0.17 -8.84 -16.06
N ALA A 388 0.58 -7.89 -15.24
CA ALA A 388 1.69 -6.99 -15.55
C ALA A 388 3.04 -7.58 -15.11
N GLY A 389 4.13 -6.93 -15.46
CA GLY A 389 5.47 -7.22 -14.92
C GLY A 389 6.53 -7.34 -16.01
N SER A 390 7.52 -8.20 -15.80
CA SER A 390 8.63 -8.40 -16.73
C SER A 390 8.49 -9.72 -17.49
N PRO A 391 8.31 -9.70 -18.83
CA PRO A 391 8.24 -10.92 -19.62
C PRO A 391 9.58 -11.68 -19.66
N ASP A 392 10.68 -11.04 -19.25
CA ASP A 392 12.01 -11.66 -19.23
C ASP A 392 12.13 -12.73 -18.14
N VAL A 393 11.35 -12.63 -17.05
CA VAL A 393 11.46 -13.51 -15.88
C VAL A 393 10.13 -14.04 -15.34
N MET A 394 8.99 -13.58 -15.88
CA MET A 394 7.64 -13.98 -15.47
C MET A 394 6.86 -14.53 -16.65
N GLU A 395 6.10 -15.59 -16.42
CA GLU A 395 5.18 -16.16 -17.42
C GLU A 395 3.84 -15.43 -17.45
N GLY A 396 3.18 -15.45 -18.61
CA GLY A 396 1.82 -14.94 -18.76
C GLY A 396 1.69 -13.42 -18.70
N VAL A 397 2.78 -12.65 -18.79
CA VAL A 397 2.71 -11.19 -18.88
C VAL A 397 1.87 -10.81 -20.10
N THR A 398 0.76 -10.12 -19.86
CA THR A 398 -0.19 -9.74 -20.89
C THR A 398 0.47 -8.76 -21.87
N PRO A 399 0.21 -8.87 -23.19
CA PRO A 399 0.74 -7.91 -24.17
C PRO A 399 0.46 -6.46 -23.74
N ASN A 400 1.43 -5.58 -23.95
CA ASN A 400 1.40 -4.17 -23.55
C ASN A 400 1.28 -3.90 -22.03
N MET A 401 1.55 -4.89 -21.18
CA MET A 401 1.56 -4.72 -19.71
C MET A 401 2.97 -4.85 -19.10
N ILE A 402 3.99 -4.38 -19.83
CA ILE A 402 5.37 -4.41 -19.36
C ILE A 402 5.59 -3.29 -18.35
N VAL A 403 6.10 -3.64 -17.18
CA VAL A 403 6.54 -2.68 -16.16
C VAL A 403 8.01 -2.36 -16.43
N GLY A 404 8.32 -1.12 -16.79
CA GLY A 404 9.66 -0.64 -17.11
C GLY A 404 10.24 0.34 -16.09
N SER A 405 11.38 0.94 -16.41
CA SER A 405 12.00 1.97 -15.56
C SER A 405 11.23 3.28 -15.47
N CYS A 406 10.37 3.55 -16.45
CA CYS A 406 9.53 4.76 -16.51
C CYS A 406 8.11 4.53 -15.95
N THR A 407 7.81 3.32 -15.47
CA THR A 407 6.48 2.96 -14.97
C THR A 407 6.33 3.32 -13.49
N ASP A 408 5.35 4.14 -13.16
CA ASP A 408 4.93 4.38 -11.78
C ASP A 408 3.99 3.27 -11.28
N VAL A 409 3.89 3.09 -9.97
CA VAL A 409 3.14 1.99 -9.36
C VAL A 409 2.12 2.49 -8.35
N VAL A 410 0.86 2.12 -8.57
CA VAL A 410 -0.23 2.30 -7.61
C VAL A 410 -0.58 0.94 -6.99
N ALA A 411 -0.37 0.80 -5.68
CA ALA A 411 -0.71 -0.42 -4.96
C ALA A 411 -2.23 -0.58 -4.84
N GLY A 412 -2.79 -1.53 -5.60
CA GLY A 412 -4.20 -1.92 -5.57
C GLY A 412 -4.49 -3.12 -4.66
N GLU A 413 -3.47 -3.80 -4.13
CA GLU A 413 -3.67 -4.90 -3.19
C GLU A 413 -4.53 -4.49 -1.99
N GLY A 414 -5.57 -5.28 -1.71
CA GLY A 414 -6.52 -5.01 -0.62
C GLY A 414 -7.51 -3.87 -0.89
N LYS A 415 -7.54 -3.31 -2.11
CA LYS A 415 -8.48 -2.26 -2.53
C LYS A 415 -9.40 -2.74 -3.63
N ILE A 416 -10.58 -2.13 -3.70
CA ILE A 416 -11.50 -2.26 -4.83
C ILE A 416 -11.23 -1.11 -5.81
N VAL A 417 -11.19 -1.44 -7.11
CA VAL A 417 -11.11 -0.46 -8.20
C VAL A 417 -12.40 -0.54 -9.02
N THR A 418 -12.99 0.61 -9.29
CA THR A 418 -14.20 0.75 -10.12
C THR A 418 -13.94 1.77 -11.23
N ALA A 419 -14.80 1.78 -12.25
CA ALA A 419 -14.90 2.96 -13.12
C ALA A 419 -15.29 4.19 -12.29
N GLY A 420 -14.87 5.37 -12.75
CA GLY A 420 -15.34 6.63 -12.18
C GLY A 420 -16.83 6.83 -12.46
N GLY A 421 -17.55 7.38 -11.49
CA GLY A 421 -18.99 7.61 -11.62
C GLY A 421 -19.32 8.59 -12.74
N ILE A 422 -20.44 8.35 -13.43
CA ILE A 422 -21.00 9.24 -14.44
C ILE A 422 -22.36 9.72 -13.95
N ASP A 423 -22.47 11.00 -13.58
CA ASP A 423 -23.76 11.61 -13.24
C ASP A 423 -24.33 12.31 -14.47
N THR A 424 -25.51 11.85 -14.89
CA THR A 424 -26.17 12.30 -16.11
C THR A 424 -27.27 13.32 -15.90
N HIS A 425 -27.49 13.77 -14.65
CA HIS A 425 -28.52 14.73 -14.30
C HIS A 425 -27.98 15.85 -13.41
N ILE A 426 -26.86 16.45 -13.81
CA ILE A 426 -26.27 17.55 -13.04
C ILE A 426 -26.93 18.89 -13.41
N HIS A 427 -27.31 19.64 -12.38
CA HIS A 427 -27.62 21.06 -12.51
C HIS A 427 -26.37 21.88 -12.19
N TYR A 428 -25.81 22.60 -13.17
CA TYR A 428 -24.61 23.44 -12.98
C TYR A 428 -24.95 24.72 -12.21
N ILE A 429 -25.14 24.59 -10.90
CA ILE A 429 -25.53 25.66 -9.98
C ILE A 429 -24.29 26.42 -9.49
N CYS A 430 -23.24 25.69 -9.10
CA CYS A 430 -22.01 26.29 -8.60
C CYS A 430 -20.79 25.38 -8.83
N PRO A 431 -19.58 25.94 -8.97
CA PRO A 431 -18.38 25.15 -9.24
C PRO A 431 -17.99 24.20 -8.11
N GLN A 432 -18.44 24.46 -6.87
CA GLN A 432 -18.15 23.60 -5.71
C GLN A 432 -18.69 22.17 -5.88
N GLN A 433 -19.77 21.99 -6.66
CA GLN A 433 -20.32 20.68 -6.97
C GLN A 433 -19.30 19.77 -7.68
N ALA A 434 -18.40 20.33 -8.49
CA ALA A 434 -17.35 19.56 -9.16
C ALA A 434 -16.36 18.96 -8.16
N ASN A 435 -16.00 19.71 -7.11
CA ASN A 435 -15.11 19.21 -6.06
C ASN A 435 -15.79 18.09 -5.25
N GLU A 436 -17.06 18.26 -4.91
CA GLU A 436 -17.83 17.23 -4.17
C GLU A 436 -18.04 15.96 -5.00
N ALA A 437 -18.30 16.11 -6.31
CA ALA A 437 -18.42 14.99 -7.23
C ALA A 437 -17.11 14.21 -7.35
N LEU A 438 -15.99 14.89 -7.58
CA LEU A 438 -14.68 14.22 -7.63
C LEU A 438 -14.33 13.55 -6.29
N ALA A 439 -14.62 14.21 -5.15
CA ALA A 439 -14.39 13.65 -3.82
C ALA A 439 -15.25 12.41 -3.52
N SER A 440 -16.44 12.31 -4.12
CA SER A 440 -17.32 11.13 -4.02
C SER A 440 -17.07 10.07 -5.09
N GLY A 441 -16.14 10.29 -6.01
CA GLY A 441 -15.74 9.33 -7.05
C GLY A 441 -16.46 9.49 -8.39
N ILE A 442 -17.21 10.57 -8.61
CA ILE A 442 -17.79 10.93 -9.92
C ILE A 442 -16.73 11.67 -10.75
N THR A 443 -16.44 11.15 -11.93
CA THR A 443 -15.42 11.69 -12.85
C THR A 443 -16.01 12.28 -14.12
N THR A 444 -17.31 12.15 -14.33
CA THR A 444 -17.98 12.67 -15.52
C THR A 444 -19.33 13.27 -15.17
N PHE A 445 -19.56 14.48 -15.67
CA PHE A 445 -20.84 15.17 -15.59
C PHE A 445 -21.48 15.25 -16.97
N LEU A 446 -22.79 15.02 -17.00
CA LEU A 446 -23.67 15.38 -18.09
C LEU A 446 -24.89 16.10 -17.48
N GLY A 447 -25.23 17.25 -18.03
CA GLY A 447 -26.20 18.14 -17.39
C GLY A 447 -26.31 19.51 -18.06
N GLY A 448 -26.92 20.46 -17.35
CA GLY A 448 -27.12 21.83 -17.84
C GLY A 448 -27.30 22.85 -16.72
N GLY A 449 -26.97 24.11 -17.01
CA GLY A 449 -27.06 25.21 -16.05
C GLY A 449 -26.03 26.30 -16.36
N THR A 450 -26.29 27.51 -15.87
CA THR A 450 -25.42 28.69 -16.07
C THR A 450 -25.10 29.39 -14.76
N GLY A 451 -25.10 28.64 -13.65
CA GLY A 451 -24.91 29.14 -12.29
C GLY A 451 -26.21 29.13 -11.46
N PRO A 452 -26.28 29.89 -10.36
CA PRO A 452 -27.38 29.80 -9.39
C PRO A 452 -28.68 30.48 -9.86
N ARG A 453 -28.80 30.77 -11.16
CA ARG A 453 -29.97 31.42 -11.73
C ARG A 453 -31.04 30.37 -12.02
N PHE A 454 -32.29 30.70 -11.71
CA PHE A 454 -33.43 29.82 -12.00
C PHE A 454 -33.63 29.72 -13.53
N VAL A 455 -33.21 28.60 -14.14
CA VAL A 455 -33.47 28.32 -15.55
C VAL A 455 -34.28 27.04 -15.64
N PHE A 456 -35.57 27.20 -15.93
CA PHE A 456 -36.52 26.12 -16.16
C PHE A 456 -36.09 25.34 -17.42
N TRP A 457 -35.58 24.12 -17.27
CA TRP A 457 -35.17 23.24 -18.38
C TRP A 457 -36.35 22.71 -19.22
N PHE A 458 -37.56 23.24 -19.02
CA PHE A 458 -38.79 22.87 -19.73
C PHE A 458 -39.42 23.99 -20.58
N LEU A 459 -38.91 25.23 -20.56
CA LEU A 459 -39.58 26.36 -21.23
C LEU A 459 -38.97 26.82 -22.57
N LEU A 460 -37.83 26.29 -23.00
CA LEU A 460 -37.19 26.74 -24.26
C LEU A 460 -37.66 26.01 -25.52
N ARG A 461 -38.67 25.13 -25.44
CA ARG A 461 -39.27 24.48 -26.62
C ARG A 461 -40.54 25.19 -27.14
N TRP A 462 -40.97 26.28 -26.50
CA TRP A 462 -42.23 26.98 -26.84
C TRP A 462 -42.06 28.39 -27.45
N PHE A 463 -40.85 28.92 -27.55
CA PHE A 463 -40.63 30.28 -28.11
C PHE A 463 -40.08 30.32 -29.54
N CYS A 464 -40.02 29.19 -30.26
CA CYS A 464 -39.62 29.16 -31.67
C CYS A 464 -40.75 28.78 -32.65
N ALA A 465 -42.01 28.87 -32.25
CA ALA A 465 -43.12 28.71 -33.18
C ALA A 465 -44.13 29.84 -32.99
N PHE A 466 -44.20 30.72 -33.99
CA PHE A 466 -45.33 31.53 -34.51
C PHE A 466 -44.89 32.95 -34.88
N PRO A 467 -45.34 33.47 -36.03
CA PRO A 467 -45.35 32.93 -37.39
C PRO A 467 -44.26 33.54 -38.28
#